data_AF-A0A919JXW5-F1
#
_entry.id   AF-A0A919JXW5-F1
#
_cell.length_a   1.000
_cell.length_b   1.000
_cell.length_c   1.000
_cell.angle_alpha   90.00
_cell.angle_beta   90.00
_cell.angle_gamma   90.00
#
_symmetry.space_group_name_H-M   'P 1'
#
loop_
_entity.id
_entity.type
_entity.pdbx_description
1 polymer ?
#
loop_
_entity_poly.entity_id
_entity_poly.type
_entity_poly.pdbx_seq_one_letter_code
_entity_poly.pdbx_strand_id
1 'polypeptide(L)'
;MTKGTILRIALATVAVAAFGATAFIAVRPDKLPWRSTTPEPVAAVNPSGGDGYGERGDLFVVTEDNRLMRLGERGLDVPVTGLSGGERIVGIDTRPANGQLYAVGSSSRLYALDPATGAAGAIGPVFATALSGTRFGVDFNPAADKLRIVSDTGQNLRIDPTTGAVAGVDQALSSPGITAAGYAGNATLYDLDSTADRLVVQDPPNSGRLTPVGPLGMDVTGMDGFDIMGNAAVAAVRVKGAPESRLVRINLRTGKATMRGTLPVGVTGIAASAGQPRTVYAVTARNDFVVFDRATLRIRSQNPITGLSPGEQVTGLDVRPANGVPYLLTSANQIYTLDPRTSTVTRIGLPFSAAAYGRGIGFDVNPAADRLRVLTANGDNLRLVPETAAVAGTDKPLRYAPGDPNAQAAPRVVHAAYANNRAGTTTTTLYDLDITADALLVQSPPNDGALRTTGPLNLNATTAGGFDIAPDGVAIAALSRGQGTRLYTIDLTTGRADSLGRLGRGSTLTALTAAPRGV
;
A
#
# COMPACT_ATOMS: atom_id res chain seq x y z
N MET A 1 69.54 42.27 20.31
CA MET A 1 69.99 40.92 19.92
C MET A 1 69.41 39.96 20.95
N THR A 2 68.56 38.97 20.69
CA THR A 2 68.24 38.22 19.47
C THR A 2 66.95 37.42 19.70
N LYS A 3 66.10 37.39 18.66
CA LYS A 3 65.28 36.27 18.15
C LYS A 3 64.17 35.67 19.03
N GLY A 4 62.94 36.14 18.79
CA GLY A 4 61.71 35.34 18.97
C GLY A 4 61.29 34.74 17.63
N THR A 5 61.15 33.41 17.58
CA THR A 5 60.72 32.64 16.41
C THR A 5 59.20 32.72 16.26
N ILE A 6 58.74 33.11 15.07
CA ILE A 6 57.33 33.14 14.67
C ILE A 6 56.92 31.70 14.29
N LEU A 7 55.96 31.12 15.02
CA LEU A 7 55.25 29.92 14.59
C LEU A 7 53.90 30.35 13.99
N ARG A 8 53.78 30.28 12.65
CA ARG A 8 52.50 30.44 11.94
C ARG A 8 51.71 29.14 12.07
N ILE A 9 50.65 29.15 12.86
CA ILE A 9 49.61 28.10 12.82
C ILE A 9 48.51 28.60 11.90
N ALA A 10 48.29 27.88 10.80
CA ALA A 10 47.18 28.10 9.88
C ALA A 10 45.86 27.74 10.58
N LEU A 11 44.93 28.69 10.64
CA LEU A 11 43.56 28.45 11.09
C LEU A 11 42.80 27.74 9.95
N ALA A 12 42.61 26.43 10.06
CA ALA A 12 41.67 25.72 9.22
C ALA A 12 40.26 25.90 9.80
N THR A 13 39.42 26.66 9.09
CA THR A 13 38.00 26.82 9.40
C THR A 13 37.30 25.48 9.17
N VAL A 14 37.04 24.72 10.23
CA VAL A 14 36.10 23.60 10.18
C VAL A 14 34.70 24.18 10.30
N ALA A 15 34.00 24.25 9.17
CA ALA A 15 32.56 24.44 9.16
C ALA A 15 31.91 23.20 9.80
N VAL A 16 31.53 23.32 11.07
CA VAL A 16 30.63 22.34 11.70
C VAL A 16 29.25 22.59 11.11
N ALA A 17 28.87 21.76 10.13
CA ALA A 17 27.49 21.64 9.70
C ALA A 17 26.68 21.13 10.90
N ALA A 18 25.89 22.01 11.51
CA ALA A 18 24.89 21.62 12.49
C ALA A 18 23.82 20.81 11.76
N PHE A 19 23.98 19.48 11.71
CA PHE A 19 22.86 18.59 11.50
C PHE A 19 21.93 18.75 12.70
N GLY A 20 20.84 19.50 12.51
CA GLY A 20 19.76 19.58 13.47
C GLY A 20 19.19 18.19 13.68
N ALA A 21 19.57 17.54 14.77
CA ALA A 21 18.83 16.41 15.29
C ALA A 21 17.45 16.93 15.72
N THR A 22 16.43 16.70 14.91
CA THR A 22 15.04 16.88 15.32
C THR A 22 14.78 15.94 16.49
N ALA A 23 14.50 16.53 17.66
CA ALA A 23 14.08 15.79 18.83
C ALA A 23 12.83 14.97 18.48
N PHE A 24 12.87 13.66 18.74
CA PHE A 24 11.67 12.82 18.77
C PHE A 24 10.71 13.42 19.81
N ILE A 25 9.67 14.14 19.37
CA ILE A 25 8.60 14.54 20.28
C ILE A 25 7.82 13.28 20.61
N ALA A 26 7.92 12.86 21.87
CA ALA A 26 7.14 11.78 22.44
C ALA A 26 5.66 12.18 22.50
N VAL A 27 4.95 12.08 21.37
CA VAL A 27 3.52 11.76 21.43
C VAL A 27 3.46 10.37 22.01
N ARG A 28 3.17 10.28 23.31
CA ARG A 28 2.96 9.03 24.02
C ARG A 28 1.98 8.17 23.22
N PRO A 29 2.37 7.00 22.68
CA PRO A 29 1.50 6.18 21.85
C PRO A 29 0.19 5.79 22.57
N ASP A 30 0.26 5.64 23.90
CA ASP A 30 -0.88 5.42 24.81
C ASP A 30 -1.87 6.59 24.90
N LYS A 31 -1.51 7.77 24.38
CA LYS A 31 -2.37 8.95 24.28
C LYS A 31 -2.87 9.22 22.86
N LEU A 32 -2.54 8.36 21.89
CA LEU A 32 -3.15 8.42 20.56
C LEU A 32 -4.64 8.03 20.66
N PRO A 33 -5.56 8.77 20.01
CA PRO A 33 -6.98 8.81 20.37
C PRO A 33 -7.82 7.52 20.13
N TRP A 34 -7.20 6.40 19.75
CA TRP A 34 -7.87 5.13 19.41
C TRP A 34 -7.22 3.88 20.07
N ARG A 35 -6.15 4.00 20.86
CA ARG A 35 -5.59 2.84 21.58
C ARG A 35 -6.37 2.58 22.87
N SER A 36 -6.97 1.40 22.99
CA SER A 36 -7.49 0.89 24.28
C SER A 36 -6.33 0.45 25.16
N THR A 37 -6.46 0.55 26.48
CA THR A 37 -5.43 0.29 27.50
C THR A 37 -5.01 -1.18 27.67
N THR A 38 -5.32 -2.05 26.70
CA THR A 38 -5.01 -3.48 26.74
C THR A 38 -4.10 -3.82 25.55
N PRO A 39 -2.81 -4.10 25.77
CA PRO A 39 -1.95 -4.60 24.70
C PRO A 39 -2.39 -6.03 24.36
N GLU A 40 -2.76 -6.30 23.10
CA GLU A 40 -2.67 -7.66 22.60
C GLU A 40 -1.20 -8.01 22.37
N PRO A 41 -0.71 -9.17 22.84
CA PRO A 41 0.66 -9.58 22.64
C PRO A 41 0.83 -10.02 21.18
N VAL A 42 1.34 -9.12 20.33
CA VAL A 42 1.84 -9.50 19.01
C VAL A 42 3.30 -9.86 19.16
N ALA A 43 3.66 -11.10 18.82
CA ALA A 43 5.05 -11.55 18.82
C ALA A 43 5.91 -10.60 17.99
N ALA A 44 7.05 -10.19 18.56
CA ALA A 44 7.97 -9.26 17.93
C ALA A 44 8.52 -9.84 16.61
N VAL A 45 8.07 -9.30 15.49
CA VAL A 45 8.74 -9.46 14.19
C VAL A 45 9.83 -8.38 14.10
N ASN A 46 11.05 -8.84 13.83
CA ASN A 46 12.28 -8.05 13.70
C ASN A 46 12.14 -6.88 12.69
N PRO A 47 12.91 -5.79 12.84
CA PRO A 47 12.66 -4.50 12.20
C PRO A 47 13.32 -4.44 10.81
N SER A 48 12.70 -5.02 9.79
CA SER A 48 12.76 -4.39 8.47
C SER A 48 11.72 -3.26 8.46
N GLY A 49 12.01 -2.17 7.74
CA GLY A 49 11.20 -0.95 7.73
C GLY A 49 9.70 -1.22 7.67
N GLY A 50 8.90 -0.35 8.29
CA GLY A 50 7.45 -0.48 8.28
C GLY A 50 6.93 -0.84 6.88
N ASP A 51 5.91 -1.68 6.86
CA ASP A 51 5.19 -2.22 5.70
C ASP A 51 4.70 -1.24 4.62
N GLY A 52 4.99 0.06 4.72
CA GLY A 52 4.50 1.06 3.78
C GLY A 52 2.99 1.13 3.68
N TYR A 53 2.27 0.72 4.72
CA TYR A 53 0.84 0.91 4.88
C TYR A 53 0.64 1.00 6.40
N GLY A 54 0.41 2.17 6.99
CA GLY A 54 0.43 2.30 8.46
C GLY A 54 -0.31 1.18 9.20
N GLU A 55 0.16 0.79 10.38
CA GLU A 55 -0.56 -0.15 11.24
C GLU A 55 -1.89 0.44 11.71
N ARG A 56 -2.74 -0.40 12.33
CA ARG A 56 -4.00 0.07 12.89
C ARG A 56 -3.75 1.18 13.88
N GLY A 57 -4.20 2.37 13.50
CA GLY A 57 -4.00 3.52 14.35
C GLY A 57 -2.60 4.13 14.26
N ASP A 58 -1.98 4.08 13.09
CA ASP A 58 -0.98 5.06 12.70
C ASP A 58 -1.68 6.32 12.17
N LEU A 59 -1.10 7.48 12.44
CA LEU A 59 -1.49 8.76 11.83
C LEU A 59 -0.32 9.30 11.01
N PHE A 60 -0.52 9.38 9.71
CA PHE A 60 0.38 10.05 8.78
C PHE A 60 0.12 11.55 8.80
N VAL A 61 1.20 12.31 8.73
CA VAL A 61 1.18 13.77 8.72
C VAL A 61 2.16 14.22 7.65
N VAL A 62 1.72 15.09 6.75
CA VAL A 62 2.62 15.77 5.81
C VAL A 62 2.80 17.21 6.21
N THR A 63 4.04 17.66 6.21
CA THR A 63 4.45 19.00 6.62
C THR A 63 4.57 19.96 5.43
N GLU A 64 4.56 21.26 5.70
CA GLU A 64 4.72 22.31 4.67
C GLU A 64 6.05 22.27 3.91
N ASP A 65 7.09 21.69 4.52
CA ASP A 65 8.41 21.45 3.92
C ASP A 65 8.52 20.07 3.24
N ASN A 66 7.39 19.43 2.93
CA ASN A 66 7.29 18.11 2.27
C ASN A 66 8.03 17.01 3.04
N ARG A 67 7.75 16.86 4.33
CA ARG A 67 8.16 15.68 5.10
C ARG A 67 6.94 14.83 5.41
N LEU A 68 7.11 13.52 5.36
CA LEU A 68 6.13 12.56 5.81
C LEU A 68 6.52 12.06 7.19
N MET A 69 5.65 12.33 8.16
CA MET A 69 5.77 11.84 9.52
C MET A 69 4.74 10.74 9.78
N ARG A 70 5.11 9.75 10.60
CA ARG A 70 4.19 8.75 11.13
C ARG A 70 4.16 8.83 12.65
N LEU A 71 2.99 9.12 13.19
CA LEU A 71 2.74 9.14 14.63
C LEU A 71 2.14 7.78 15.03
N GLY A 72 2.92 6.99 15.76
CA GLY A 72 2.59 5.59 16.11
C GLY A 72 3.71 4.94 16.95
N GLU A 73 3.64 3.63 17.20
CA GLU A 73 4.68 2.89 17.94
C GLU A 73 6.03 2.87 17.21
N ARG A 74 5.99 2.90 15.88
CA ARG A 74 7.16 2.99 15.00
C ARG A 74 7.17 4.37 14.34
N GLY A 75 7.66 5.37 15.07
CA GLY A 75 7.79 6.74 14.55
C GLY A 75 8.57 6.79 13.22
N LEU A 76 8.17 7.69 12.33
CA LEU A 76 8.83 7.96 11.06
C LEU A 76 8.90 9.47 10.85
N ASP A 77 10.00 9.94 10.27
CA ASP A 77 10.16 11.31 9.78
C ASP A 77 11.13 11.30 8.58
N VAL A 78 10.59 11.36 7.36
CA VAL A 78 11.36 11.25 6.12
C VAL A 78 10.97 12.35 5.12
N PRO A 79 11.91 12.84 4.29
CA PRO A 79 11.55 13.75 3.21
C PRO A 79 10.67 13.04 2.17
N VAL A 80 9.67 13.75 1.64
CA VAL A 80 8.95 13.30 0.47
C VAL A 80 9.81 13.55 -0.77
N THR A 81 9.99 12.52 -1.59
CA THR A 81 10.81 12.56 -2.81
C THR A 81 9.97 12.21 -4.04
N GLY A 82 10.45 12.49 -5.26
CA GLY A 82 9.73 12.13 -6.50
C GLY A 82 8.62 13.10 -6.93
N LEU A 83 8.41 14.20 -6.19
CA LEU A 83 7.51 15.28 -6.59
C LEU A 83 8.07 16.06 -7.79
N SER A 84 7.18 16.73 -8.53
CA SER A 84 7.58 17.67 -9.58
C SER A 84 8.33 18.88 -8.98
N GLY A 85 9.26 19.48 -9.74
CA GLY A 85 10.18 20.50 -9.21
C GLY A 85 9.47 21.66 -8.50
N GLY A 86 9.76 21.84 -7.20
CA GLY A 86 9.20 22.91 -6.37
C GLY A 86 7.76 22.70 -5.89
N GLU A 87 7.16 21.56 -6.18
CA GLU A 87 5.80 21.22 -5.76
C GLU A 87 5.70 20.95 -4.25
N ARG A 88 4.58 21.33 -3.64
CA ARG A 88 4.22 20.95 -2.27
C ARG A 88 3.04 19.98 -2.26
N ILE A 89 2.98 19.09 -1.27
CA ILE A 89 1.76 18.33 -0.99
C ILE A 89 0.74 19.24 -0.31
N VAL A 90 -0.50 19.24 -0.81
CA VAL A 90 -1.63 20.04 -0.30
C VAL A 90 -2.65 19.22 0.47
N GLY A 91 -2.53 17.89 0.46
CA GLY A 91 -3.40 16.99 1.21
C GLY A 91 -3.02 15.53 0.97
N ILE A 92 -3.34 14.67 1.93
CA ILE A 92 -3.13 13.23 1.87
C ILE A 92 -4.37 12.50 2.36
N ASP A 93 -4.57 11.29 1.86
CA ASP A 93 -5.53 10.36 2.46
C ASP A 93 -5.16 8.90 2.15
N THR A 94 -5.61 7.97 3.00
CA THR A 94 -5.43 6.53 2.85
C THR A 94 -6.63 5.94 2.12
N ARG A 95 -6.44 5.43 0.91
CA ARG A 95 -7.53 4.83 0.12
C ARG A 95 -8.07 3.56 0.81
N PRO A 96 -9.36 3.50 1.21
CA PRO A 96 -9.89 2.34 1.92
C PRO A 96 -9.78 1.02 1.14
N ALA A 97 -9.86 1.07 -0.20
CA ALA A 97 -9.92 -0.11 -1.05
C ALA A 97 -8.57 -0.86 -1.20
N ASN A 98 -7.43 -0.17 -1.05
CA ASN A 98 -6.09 -0.76 -1.21
C ASN A 98 -5.10 -0.35 -0.10
N GLY A 99 -5.55 0.45 0.87
CA GLY A 99 -4.77 0.94 2.01
C GLY A 99 -3.68 1.94 1.65
N GLN A 100 -3.47 2.24 0.36
CA GLN A 100 -2.38 3.06 -0.13
C GLN A 100 -2.54 4.50 0.35
N LEU A 101 -1.44 5.11 0.81
CA LEU A 101 -1.41 6.54 1.08
C LEU A 101 -1.30 7.29 -0.25
N TYR A 102 -2.24 8.17 -0.52
CA TYR A 102 -2.24 9.07 -1.66
C TYR A 102 -1.94 10.48 -1.21
N ALA A 103 -1.34 11.27 -2.11
CA ALA A 103 -1.13 12.69 -1.94
C ALA A 103 -1.59 13.46 -3.16
N VAL A 104 -2.10 14.66 -2.92
CA VAL A 104 -2.35 15.65 -3.96
C VAL A 104 -1.27 16.71 -3.87
N GLY A 105 -0.60 16.97 -4.98
CA GLY A 105 0.42 18.01 -5.09
C GLY A 105 -0.13 19.32 -5.63
N SER A 106 0.55 20.43 -5.29
CA SER A 106 0.18 21.80 -5.65
C SER A 106 0.22 22.07 -7.16
N SER A 107 0.81 21.18 -7.95
CA SER A 107 0.76 21.23 -9.42
C SER A 107 -0.50 20.58 -10.01
N SER A 108 -1.50 20.26 -9.18
CA SER A 108 -2.73 19.56 -9.56
C SER A 108 -2.45 18.13 -10.04
N ARG A 109 -1.69 17.36 -9.27
CA ARG A 109 -1.29 16.00 -9.61
C ARG A 109 -1.55 15.04 -8.46
N LEU A 110 -1.96 13.82 -8.78
CA LEU A 110 -2.11 12.72 -7.83
C LEU A 110 -0.82 11.92 -7.72
N TYR A 111 -0.47 11.52 -6.51
CA TYR A 111 0.66 10.67 -6.20
C TYR A 111 0.25 9.51 -5.29
N ALA A 112 0.86 8.34 -5.48
CA ALA A 112 0.97 7.34 -4.42
C ALA A 112 2.23 7.64 -3.61
N LEU A 113 2.11 7.74 -2.29
CA LEU A 113 3.24 7.88 -1.37
C LEU A 113 3.59 6.54 -0.76
N ASP A 114 4.87 6.17 -0.75
CA ASP A 114 5.38 5.12 0.11
C ASP A 114 5.49 5.66 1.56
N PRO A 115 4.67 5.18 2.50
CA PRO A 115 4.68 5.70 3.84
C PRO A 115 5.77 5.10 4.74
N ALA A 116 6.70 4.33 4.19
CA ALA A 116 7.95 3.96 4.86
C ALA A 116 9.13 4.84 4.45
N THR A 117 9.14 5.32 3.20
CA THR A 117 10.30 6.03 2.62
C THR A 117 10.02 7.48 2.22
N GLY A 118 8.75 7.86 2.09
CA GLY A 118 8.33 9.17 1.55
C GLY A 118 8.42 9.27 0.02
N ALA A 119 8.78 8.20 -0.70
CA ALA A 119 8.84 8.24 -2.16
C ALA A 119 7.45 8.44 -2.77
N ALA A 120 7.30 9.43 -3.66
CA ALA A 120 6.08 9.73 -4.39
C ALA A 120 6.17 9.23 -5.84
N GLY A 121 5.22 8.39 -6.25
CA GLY A 121 5.01 7.98 -7.64
C GLY A 121 3.80 8.70 -8.23
N ALA A 122 3.98 9.46 -9.32
CA ALA A 122 2.89 10.16 -9.98
C ALA A 122 1.88 9.17 -10.59
N ILE A 123 0.59 9.46 -10.42
CA ILE A 123 -0.52 8.68 -10.98
C ILE A 123 -1.21 9.52 -12.05
N GLY A 124 -1.11 9.08 -13.29
CA GLY A 124 -1.79 9.72 -14.41
C GLY A 124 -1.23 11.10 -14.81
N PRO A 125 -1.99 11.84 -15.62
CA PRO A 125 -1.63 13.20 -16.03
C PRO A 125 -1.86 14.21 -14.89
N VAL A 126 -1.44 15.47 -15.13
CA VAL A 126 -1.95 16.61 -14.35
C VAL A 126 -3.46 16.70 -14.53
N PHE A 127 -4.18 17.08 -13.48
CA PHE A 127 -5.63 17.25 -13.52
C PHE A 127 -6.03 18.23 -14.62
N ALA A 128 -7.02 17.85 -15.43
CA ALA A 128 -7.55 18.72 -16.49
C ALA A 128 -8.21 19.99 -15.91
N THR A 129 -8.72 19.92 -14.68
CA THR A 129 -9.18 21.07 -13.91
C THR A 129 -8.17 21.35 -12.81
N ALA A 130 -7.52 22.52 -12.88
CA ALA A 130 -6.53 22.92 -11.90
C ALA A 130 -7.14 23.14 -10.52
N LEU A 131 -6.35 22.88 -9.49
CA LEU A 131 -6.69 23.25 -8.13
C LEU A 131 -6.81 24.77 -8.02
N SER A 132 -7.89 25.23 -7.39
CA SER A 132 -8.17 26.64 -7.13
C SER A 132 -8.25 26.87 -5.64
N GLY A 133 -7.49 27.83 -5.13
CA GLY A 133 -7.47 28.18 -3.71
C GLY A 133 -6.12 27.93 -3.04
N THR A 134 -6.11 28.06 -1.71
CA THR A 134 -4.90 27.95 -0.89
C THR A 134 -4.97 26.86 0.16
N ARG A 135 -6.16 26.32 0.43
CA ARG A 135 -6.39 25.24 1.38
C ARG A 135 -7.33 24.21 0.79
N PHE A 136 -7.06 22.95 1.07
CA PHE A 136 -7.72 21.84 0.41
C PHE A 136 -8.11 20.75 1.42
N GLY A 137 -9.32 20.23 1.27
CA GLY A 137 -9.71 18.95 1.85
C GLY A 137 -9.53 17.84 0.83
N VAL A 138 -8.90 16.74 1.22
CA VAL A 138 -8.61 15.59 0.35
C VAL A 138 -9.01 14.33 1.11
N ASP A 139 -9.99 13.58 0.60
CA ASP A 139 -10.46 12.36 1.28
C ASP A 139 -11.15 11.38 0.32
N PHE A 140 -11.01 10.08 0.56
CA PHE A 140 -11.60 9.01 -0.22
C PHE A 140 -13.01 8.71 0.21
N ASN A 141 -13.94 8.75 -0.74
CA ASN A 141 -15.26 8.20 -0.54
C ASN A 141 -15.16 6.65 -0.43
N PRO A 142 -15.46 6.03 0.72
CA PRO A 142 -15.30 4.59 0.91
C PRO A 142 -16.30 3.75 0.08
N ALA A 143 -17.41 4.35 -0.37
CA ALA A 143 -18.43 3.66 -1.17
C ALA A 143 -18.20 3.83 -2.67
N ALA A 144 -17.88 5.05 -3.12
CA ALA A 144 -17.70 5.37 -4.53
C ALA A 144 -16.27 5.13 -5.04
N ASP A 145 -15.30 4.96 -4.13
CA ASP A 145 -13.89 4.77 -4.44
C ASP A 145 -13.36 5.87 -5.40
N LYS A 146 -13.59 7.10 -4.98
CA LYS A 146 -13.14 8.34 -5.63
C LYS A 146 -12.54 9.26 -4.59
N LEU A 147 -11.45 9.91 -4.95
CA LEU A 147 -10.84 10.92 -4.11
C LEU A 147 -11.58 12.24 -4.31
N ARG A 148 -12.13 12.79 -3.24
CA ARG A 148 -12.76 14.10 -3.20
C ARG A 148 -11.70 15.15 -2.94
N ILE A 149 -11.76 16.27 -3.67
CA ILE A 149 -10.97 17.46 -3.38
C ILE A 149 -11.91 18.65 -3.26
N VAL A 150 -11.89 19.31 -2.10
CA VAL A 150 -12.59 20.57 -1.86
C VAL A 150 -11.59 21.68 -1.56
N SER A 151 -11.99 22.94 -1.71
CA SER A 151 -11.11 24.06 -1.36
C SER A 151 -11.81 25.27 -0.76
N ASP A 152 -11.00 26.18 -0.21
CA ASP A 152 -11.42 27.45 0.40
C ASP A 152 -12.14 28.38 -0.56
N THR A 153 -11.95 28.20 -1.87
CA THR A 153 -12.67 28.94 -2.93
C THR A 153 -14.04 28.33 -3.29
N GLY A 154 -14.42 27.22 -2.66
CA GLY A 154 -15.65 26.49 -2.96
C GLY A 154 -15.51 25.45 -4.07
N GLN A 155 -14.29 25.09 -4.46
CA GLN A 155 -14.04 24.04 -5.45
C GLN A 155 -14.53 22.68 -4.91
N ASN A 156 -15.03 21.81 -5.80
CA ASN A 156 -15.52 20.48 -5.47
C ASN A 156 -15.25 19.49 -6.63
N LEU A 157 -14.17 18.72 -6.53
CA LEU A 157 -13.71 17.79 -7.56
C LEU A 157 -13.79 16.33 -7.10
N ARG A 158 -13.96 15.42 -8.06
CA ARG A 158 -13.71 13.99 -7.89
C ARG A 158 -12.57 13.57 -8.79
N ILE A 159 -11.60 12.85 -8.23
CA ILE A 159 -10.47 12.27 -8.96
C ILE A 159 -10.63 10.75 -8.97
N ASP A 160 -10.37 10.14 -10.11
CA ASP A 160 -10.25 8.69 -10.22
C ASP A 160 -8.86 8.24 -9.74
N PRO A 161 -8.77 7.45 -8.66
CA PRO A 161 -7.48 7.12 -8.06
C PRO A 161 -6.64 6.11 -8.85
N THR A 162 -7.24 5.45 -9.85
CA THR A 162 -6.54 4.47 -10.69
C THR A 162 -5.88 5.17 -11.87
N THR A 163 -6.56 6.16 -12.45
CA THR A 163 -6.11 6.83 -13.68
C THR A 163 -5.53 8.23 -13.43
N GLY A 164 -5.75 8.82 -12.25
CA GLY A 164 -5.39 10.20 -11.95
C GLY A 164 -6.25 11.26 -12.68
N ALA A 165 -7.26 10.84 -13.45
CA ALA A 165 -8.12 11.73 -14.20
C ALA A 165 -9.19 12.39 -13.30
N VAL A 166 -9.62 13.59 -13.68
CA VAL A 166 -10.79 14.23 -13.06
C VAL A 166 -12.04 13.44 -13.47
N ALA A 167 -12.63 12.74 -12.53
CA ALA A 167 -13.85 11.96 -12.71
C ALA A 167 -15.12 12.83 -12.68
N GLY A 168 -15.05 14.04 -12.13
CA GLY A 168 -16.14 15.00 -12.15
C GLY A 168 -15.76 16.36 -11.53
N VAL A 169 -16.35 17.41 -12.07
CA VAL A 169 -16.38 18.75 -11.49
C VAL A 169 -17.81 18.98 -11.01
N ASP A 170 -18.00 18.95 -9.69
CA ASP A 170 -19.33 19.03 -9.08
C ASP A 170 -19.74 20.49 -8.83
N GLN A 171 -20.98 20.69 -8.36
CA GLN A 171 -21.43 22.03 -8.00
C GLN A 171 -20.54 22.60 -6.89
N ALA A 172 -20.22 23.89 -7.02
CA ALA A 172 -19.42 24.63 -6.05
C ALA A 172 -20.08 24.57 -4.67
N LEU A 173 -19.25 24.57 -3.63
CA LEU A 173 -19.73 24.57 -2.26
C LEU A 173 -20.62 25.80 -2.01
N SER A 174 -21.72 25.61 -1.28
CA SER A 174 -22.71 26.67 -1.04
C SER A 174 -22.18 27.82 -0.19
N SER A 175 -20.97 27.69 0.37
CA SER A 175 -20.20 28.74 1.03
C SER A 175 -18.71 28.54 0.75
N PRO A 176 -17.93 29.62 0.51
CA PRO A 176 -16.48 29.56 0.57
C PRO A 176 -16.01 29.34 2.02
N GLY A 177 -14.70 29.11 2.21
CA GLY A 177 -14.09 28.96 3.54
C GLY A 177 -14.00 27.53 4.07
N ILE A 178 -14.37 26.53 3.25
CA ILE A 178 -14.11 25.13 3.56
C ILE A 178 -12.63 24.82 3.36
N THR A 179 -11.98 24.32 4.41
CA THR A 179 -10.52 24.09 4.38
C THR A 179 -10.13 22.63 4.55
N ALA A 180 -11.10 21.76 4.85
CA ALA A 180 -10.90 20.33 4.93
C ALA A 180 -12.20 19.56 4.73
N ALA A 181 -12.08 18.28 4.37
CA ALA A 181 -13.17 17.36 4.17
C ALA A 181 -12.76 15.96 4.63
N GLY A 182 -13.72 15.14 5.07
CA GLY A 182 -13.50 13.73 5.40
C GLY A 182 -14.77 12.90 5.33
N TYR A 183 -14.67 11.70 4.77
CA TYR A 183 -15.76 10.74 4.72
C TYR A 183 -15.75 9.82 5.94
N ALA A 184 -16.91 9.70 6.59
CA ALA A 184 -17.13 8.63 7.55
C ALA A 184 -17.30 7.28 6.84
N GLY A 185 -17.12 6.17 7.56
CA GLY A 185 -17.23 4.81 7.00
C GLY A 185 -18.61 4.46 6.39
N ASN A 186 -19.65 5.24 6.68
CA ASN A 186 -20.97 5.16 6.05
C ASN A 186 -21.14 6.07 4.82
N ALA A 187 -20.04 6.64 4.32
CA ALA A 187 -19.97 7.60 3.21
C ALA A 187 -20.64 8.97 3.45
N THR A 188 -20.95 9.35 4.70
CA THR A 188 -21.32 10.73 5.02
C THR A 188 -20.09 11.64 4.93
N LEU A 189 -20.18 12.73 4.16
CA LEU A 189 -19.12 13.72 4.01
C LEU A 189 -19.27 14.85 5.03
N TYR A 190 -18.23 15.07 5.81
CA TYR A 190 -18.12 16.20 6.72
C TYR A 190 -17.04 17.14 6.23
N ASP A 191 -17.33 18.44 6.30
CA ASP A 191 -16.38 19.48 5.97
C ASP A 191 -16.15 20.40 7.16
N LEU A 192 -15.03 21.13 7.11
CA LEU A 192 -14.71 22.14 8.11
C LEU A 192 -14.72 23.54 7.51
N ASP A 193 -15.63 24.36 8.03
CA ASP A 193 -15.75 25.78 7.73
C ASP A 193 -14.90 26.56 8.73
N SER A 194 -13.73 27.01 8.30
CA SER A 194 -12.81 27.79 9.13
C SER A 194 -13.18 29.28 9.17
N THR A 195 -14.18 29.73 8.40
CA THR A 195 -14.65 31.11 8.46
C THR A 195 -15.72 31.31 9.53
N ALA A 196 -16.52 30.27 9.79
CA ALA A 196 -17.55 30.27 10.81
C ALA A 196 -17.27 29.29 11.97
N ASP A 197 -16.04 28.79 12.09
CA ASP A 197 -15.58 27.91 13.17
C ASP A 197 -16.53 26.75 13.47
N ARG A 198 -16.90 25.99 12.44
CA ARG A 198 -17.91 24.91 12.58
C ARG A 198 -17.63 23.70 11.72
N LEU A 199 -18.12 22.57 12.20
CA LEU A 199 -18.28 21.36 11.41
C LEU A 199 -19.59 21.47 10.60
N VAL A 200 -19.55 21.08 9.33
CA VAL A 200 -20.72 21.00 8.45
C VAL A 200 -20.78 19.62 7.80
N VAL A 201 -21.97 19.24 7.31
CA VAL A 201 -22.17 18.07 6.45
C VAL A 201 -22.44 18.55 5.03
N GLN A 202 -21.79 17.90 4.07
CA GLN A 202 -22.02 18.14 2.65
C GLN A 202 -22.97 17.05 2.09
N ASP A 203 -24.25 17.41 1.89
CA ASP A 203 -25.28 16.45 1.52
C ASP A 203 -26.33 17.02 0.54
N PRO A 204 -26.49 16.41 -0.66
CA PRO A 204 -25.61 15.41 -1.27
C PRO A 204 -24.23 15.99 -1.61
N PRO A 205 -23.12 15.21 -1.54
CA PRO A 205 -21.77 15.71 -1.82
C PRO A 205 -21.65 16.45 -3.17
N ASN A 206 -22.25 15.91 -4.24
CA ASN A 206 -22.11 16.49 -5.57
C ASN A 206 -22.90 17.80 -5.77
N SER A 207 -23.79 18.16 -4.83
CA SER A 207 -24.53 19.42 -4.88
C SER A 207 -23.78 20.61 -4.25
N GLY A 208 -22.68 20.34 -3.54
CA GLY A 208 -21.97 21.37 -2.78
C GLY A 208 -22.76 21.95 -1.59
N ARG A 209 -23.95 21.44 -1.29
CA ARG A 209 -24.79 21.95 -0.20
C ARG A 209 -24.20 21.63 1.15
N LEU A 210 -23.95 22.66 1.95
CA LEU A 210 -23.41 22.57 3.31
C LEU A 210 -24.49 22.80 4.36
N THR A 211 -24.60 21.91 5.34
CA THR A 211 -25.53 22.02 6.47
C THR A 211 -24.74 22.02 7.79
N PRO A 212 -24.91 23.03 8.67
CA PRO A 212 -24.19 23.08 9.95
C PRO A 212 -24.49 21.88 10.86
N VAL A 213 -23.44 21.31 11.44
CA VAL A 213 -23.54 20.34 12.54
C VAL A 213 -23.44 21.05 13.89
N GLY A 214 -22.41 21.89 14.05
CA GLY A 214 -22.20 22.65 15.29
C GLY A 214 -20.82 23.32 15.36
N PRO A 215 -20.63 24.25 16.31
CA PRO A 215 -19.40 25.02 16.44
C PRO A 215 -18.23 24.14 16.94
N LEU A 216 -17.02 24.45 16.47
CA LEU A 216 -15.77 23.83 16.93
C LEU A 216 -15.47 24.21 18.38
N GLY A 217 -15.87 25.42 18.80
CA GLY A 217 -15.55 25.97 20.13
C GLY A 217 -14.11 26.47 20.25
N MET A 218 -13.46 26.77 19.11
CA MET A 218 -12.12 27.34 19.00
C MET A 218 -12.03 28.18 17.71
N ASP A 219 -11.24 29.26 17.73
CA ASP A 219 -11.04 30.19 16.60
C ASP A 219 -9.97 29.61 15.66
N VAL A 220 -10.42 28.93 14.60
CA VAL A 220 -9.57 28.22 13.63
C VAL A 220 -9.31 29.13 12.44
N THR A 221 -8.05 29.49 12.24
CA THR A 221 -7.64 30.34 11.10
C THR A 221 -7.33 29.54 9.82
N GLY A 222 -7.38 28.21 9.91
CA GLY A 222 -7.17 27.29 8.81
C GLY A 222 -6.96 25.87 9.31
N MET A 223 -7.28 24.90 8.47
CA MET A 223 -7.01 23.49 8.72
C MET A 223 -6.01 22.97 7.70
N ASP A 224 -5.16 22.09 8.19
CA ASP A 224 -3.99 21.56 7.50
C ASP A 224 -4.09 20.02 7.39
N GLY A 225 -5.30 19.46 7.50
CA GLY A 225 -5.54 18.03 7.48
C GLY A 225 -6.71 17.62 8.38
N PHE A 226 -7.54 16.72 7.88
CA PHE A 226 -8.73 16.18 8.54
C PHE A 226 -8.94 14.76 8.05
N ASP A 227 -9.23 13.84 8.96
CA ASP A 227 -9.60 12.47 8.61
C ASP A 227 -10.55 11.92 9.68
N ILE A 228 -11.43 10.99 9.29
CA ILE A 228 -12.42 10.36 10.15
C ILE A 228 -12.03 8.91 10.43
N MET A 229 -11.80 8.61 11.72
CA MET A 229 -11.66 7.24 12.21
C MET A 229 -12.80 6.85 13.13
N GLY A 230 -13.56 5.84 12.73
CA GLY A 230 -14.68 5.31 13.52
C GLY A 230 -15.77 6.35 13.69
N ASN A 231 -15.92 6.90 14.90
CA ASN A 231 -16.99 7.85 15.25
C ASN A 231 -16.50 9.28 15.53
N ALA A 232 -15.27 9.61 15.15
CA ALA A 232 -14.73 10.96 15.34
C ALA A 232 -13.73 11.34 14.25
N ALA A 233 -13.66 12.64 14.03
CA ALA A 233 -12.61 13.23 13.22
C ALA A 233 -11.37 13.52 14.08
N VAL A 234 -10.21 13.31 13.48
CA VAL A 234 -8.92 13.82 13.91
C VAL A 234 -8.56 14.93 12.94
N ALA A 235 -7.97 16.02 13.44
CA ALA A 235 -7.60 17.12 12.58
C ALA A 235 -6.39 17.91 13.08
N ALA A 236 -5.62 18.47 12.15
CA ALA A 236 -4.55 19.42 12.43
C ALA A 236 -5.06 20.83 12.12
N VAL A 237 -5.22 21.67 13.17
CA VAL A 237 -5.77 23.03 13.06
C VAL A 237 -4.77 24.10 13.42
N ARG A 238 -4.77 25.20 12.69
CA ARG A 238 -4.16 26.46 13.13
C ARG A 238 -5.17 27.25 13.93
N VAL A 239 -4.77 27.62 15.14
CA VAL A 239 -5.61 28.39 16.07
C VAL A 239 -5.07 29.81 16.11
N LYS A 240 -5.98 30.79 16.09
CA LYS A 240 -5.58 32.20 16.15
C LYS A 240 -4.67 32.47 17.35
N GLY A 241 -3.52 33.10 17.09
CA GLY A 241 -2.54 33.44 18.11
C GLY A 241 -1.62 32.29 18.55
N ALA A 242 -1.73 31.10 17.96
CA ALA A 242 -0.79 30.01 18.18
C ALA A 242 0.22 29.90 17.02
N PRO A 243 1.54 29.75 17.29
CA PRO A 243 2.54 29.56 16.25
C PRO A 243 2.57 28.13 15.68
N GLU A 244 2.00 27.17 16.40
CA GLU A 244 2.03 25.74 16.09
C GLU A 244 0.63 25.23 15.70
N SER A 245 0.58 24.24 14.81
CA SER A 245 -0.64 23.49 14.53
C SER A 245 -1.02 22.63 15.74
N ARG A 246 -2.32 22.51 16.01
CA ARG A 246 -2.89 21.72 17.10
C ARG A 246 -3.50 20.45 16.55
N LEU A 247 -3.20 19.32 17.17
CA LEU A 247 -3.93 18.09 16.92
C LEU A 247 -5.19 18.09 17.78
N VAL A 248 -6.35 17.99 17.14
CA VAL A 248 -7.66 18.00 17.79
C VAL A 248 -8.47 16.76 17.43
N ARG A 249 -9.38 16.39 18.33
CA ARG A 249 -10.45 15.43 18.05
C ARG A 249 -11.77 16.18 17.98
N ILE A 250 -12.53 15.97 16.90
CA ILE A 250 -13.82 16.63 16.67
C ILE A 250 -14.94 15.58 16.80
N ASN A 251 -15.98 15.93 17.56
CA ASN A 251 -17.18 15.10 17.69
C ASN A 251 -18.10 15.32 16.49
N LEU A 252 -18.34 14.28 15.68
CA LEU A 252 -19.14 14.37 14.45
C LEU A 252 -20.63 14.66 14.69
N ARG A 253 -21.13 14.50 15.91
CA ARG A 253 -22.53 14.80 16.27
C ARG A 253 -22.73 16.25 16.71
N THR A 254 -21.74 16.84 17.37
CA THR A 254 -21.87 18.17 17.99
C THR A 254 -21.00 19.25 17.34
N GLY A 255 -20.05 18.86 16.49
CA GLY A 255 -19.02 19.74 15.95
C GLY A 255 -17.92 20.13 16.95
N LYS A 256 -18.08 19.84 18.24
CA LYS A 256 -17.14 20.31 19.27
C LYS A 256 -15.76 19.70 19.11
N ALA A 257 -14.73 20.55 19.02
CA ALA A 257 -13.33 20.17 18.99
C ALA A 257 -12.76 20.05 20.41
N THR A 258 -11.83 19.12 20.60
CA THR A 258 -11.10 18.91 21.85
C THR A 258 -9.63 18.73 21.56
N MET A 259 -8.77 19.50 22.22
CA MET A 259 -7.33 19.42 22.02
C MET A 259 -6.77 18.06 22.44
N ARG A 260 -5.80 17.56 21.67
CA ARG A 260 -5.08 16.31 21.92
C ARG A 260 -3.57 16.49 21.97
N GLY A 261 -3.02 17.46 21.24
CA GLY A 261 -1.60 17.78 21.29
C GLY A 261 -1.22 18.97 20.42
N THR A 262 0.08 19.22 20.34
CA THR A 262 0.70 20.17 19.41
C THR A 262 1.50 19.41 18.36
N LEU A 263 1.58 19.99 17.16
CA LEU A 263 2.48 19.56 16.10
C LEU A 263 3.50 20.70 15.93
N PRO A 264 4.81 20.43 16.06
CA PRO A 264 5.86 21.46 16.11
C PRO A 264 6.14 22.12 14.75
N VAL A 265 5.39 21.74 13.71
CA VAL A 265 5.61 22.09 12.32
C VAL A 265 4.28 22.43 11.66
N GLY A 266 4.35 23.27 10.63
CA GLY A 266 3.22 23.50 9.73
C GLY A 266 2.85 22.20 9.02
N VAL A 267 1.57 21.88 9.01
CA VAL A 267 1.02 20.68 8.37
C VAL A 267 0.35 21.08 7.05
N THR A 268 0.20 20.16 6.11
CA THR A 268 -0.65 20.31 4.92
C THR A 268 -1.63 19.17 4.73
N GLY A 269 -1.40 18.00 5.33
CA GLY A 269 -2.39 16.94 5.39
C GLY A 269 -2.15 15.98 6.55
N ILE A 270 -3.22 15.29 6.95
CA ILE A 270 -3.14 14.11 7.82
C ILE A 270 -3.95 12.99 7.19
N ALA A 271 -3.52 11.75 7.39
CA ALA A 271 -4.27 10.58 7.00
C ALA A 271 -4.07 9.48 8.03
N ALA A 272 -5.16 8.88 8.47
CA ALA A 272 -5.16 7.79 9.40
C ALA A 272 -5.14 6.46 8.65
N SER A 273 -4.29 5.55 9.13
CA SER A 273 -4.43 4.16 8.71
C SER A 273 -5.46 3.47 9.60
N ALA A 274 -6.54 3.00 8.98
CA ALA A 274 -7.51 2.15 9.65
C ALA A 274 -6.90 0.80 10.13
N GLY A 275 -5.69 0.46 9.69
CA GLY A 275 -5.04 -0.82 9.92
C GLY A 275 -5.84 -1.94 9.31
N GLN A 276 -5.42 -2.35 8.13
CA GLN A 276 -6.23 -3.26 7.36
C GLN A 276 -5.93 -4.71 7.73
N PRO A 277 -6.95 -5.57 7.65
CA PRO A 277 -6.72 -6.99 7.84
C PRO A 277 -5.66 -7.50 6.86
N ARG A 278 -4.83 -8.43 7.35
CA ARG A 278 -3.81 -9.08 6.55
C ARG A 278 -4.45 -10.20 5.73
N THR A 279 -5.35 -9.80 4.84
CA THR A 279 -6.19 -10.68 4.04
C THR A 279 -5.33 -11.41 2.99
N VAL A 280 -5.58 -12.69 2.83
CA VAL A 280 -4.99 -13.53 1.79
C VAL A 280 -6.11 -14.19 1.02
N TYR A 281 -5.94 -14.21 -0.29
CA TYR A 281 -6.79 -14.91 -1.23
C TYR A 281 -6.13 -16.24 -1.60
N ALA A 282 -6.92 -17.29 -1.70
CA ALA A 282 -6.45 -18.60 -2.14
C ALA A 282 -7.49 -19.29 -3.01
N VAL A 283 -7.04 -20.27 -3.80
CA VAL A 283 -7.91 -21.13 -4.59
C VAL A 283 -7.69 -22.59 -4.19
N THR A 284 -8.78 -23.31 -3.97
CA THR A 284 -8.72 -24.75 -3.67
C THR A 284 -8.65 -25.58 -4.95
N ALA A 285 -8.27 -26.85 -4.85
CA ALA A 285 -8.30 -27.80 -5.97
C ALA A 285 -9.70 -28.04 -6.58
N ARG A 286 -10.77 -27.53 -5.96
CA ARG A 286 -12.15 -27.55 -6.48
C ARG A 286 -12.53 -26.23 -7.17
N ASN A 287 -11.59 -25.31 -7.36
CA ASN A 287 -11.81 -23.94 -7.78
C ASN A 287 -12.75 -23.17 -6.83
N ASP A 288 -12.65 -23.38 -5.52
CA ASP A 288 -13.27 -22.46 -4.56
C ASP A 288 -12.32 -21.29 -4.30
N PHE A 289 -12.81 -20.06 -4.39
CA PHE A 289 -12.12 -18.87 -3.93
C PHE A 289 -12.28 -18.71 -2.42
N VAL A 290 -11.17 -18.60 -1.71
CA VAL A 290 -11.11 -18.51 -0.26
C VAL A 290 -10.50 -17.18 0.15
N VAL A 291 -11.18 -16.47 1.05
CA VAL A 291 -10.66 -15.26 1.68
C VAL A 291 -10.42 -15.57 3.14
N PHE A 292 -9.20 -15.33 3.64
CA PHE A 292 -8.88 -15.57 5.04
C PHE A 292 -7.93 -14.52 5.61
N ASP A 293 -7.90 -14.44 6.93
CA ASP A 293 -6.98 -13.58 7.66
C ASP A 293 -5.67 -14.33 7.93
N ARG A 294 -4.51 -13.83 7.47
CA ARG A 294 -3.25 -14.58 7.58
C ARG A 294 -2.71 -14.69 9.01
N ALA A 295 -3.10 -13.79 9.90
CA ALA A 295 -2.60 -13.80 11.28
C ALA A 295 -3.35 -14.86 12.12
N THR A 296 -4.66 -14.98 11.89
CA THR A 296 -5.54 -15.89 12.65
C THR A 296 -5.88 -17.18 11.89
N LEU A 297 -5.56 -17.25 10.59
CA LEU A 297 -6.01 -18.28 9.65
C LEU A 297 -7.53 -18.45 9.57
N ARG A 298 -8.30 -17.45 10.04
CA ARG A 298 -9.75 -17.48 10.01
C ARG A 298 -10.26 -17.26 8.59
N ILE A 299 -10.96 -18.26 8.05
CA ILE A 299 -11.70 -18.14 6.78
C ILE A 299 -12.86 -17.16 6.97
N ARG A 300 -12.96 -16.18 6.08
CA ARG A 300 -14.03 -15.18 6.04
C ARG A 300 -15.10 -15.55 5.02
N SER A 301 -14.68 -16.09 3.88
CA SER A 301 -15.56 -16.62 2.85
C SER A 301 -14.87 -17.74 2.07
N GLN A 302 -15.67 -18.65 1.55
CA GLN A 302 -15.26 -19.69 0.62
C GLN A 302 -16.42 -19.94 -0.34
N ASN A 303 -16.24 -19.58 -1.62
CA ASN A 303 -17.27 -19.70 -2.64
C ASN A 303 -16.71 -20.34 -3.91
N PRO A 304 -17.47 -21.14 -4.65
CA PRO A 304 -17.06 -21.63 -5.97
C PRO A 304 -16.77 -20.47 -6.93
N ILE A 305 -15.68 -20.57 -7.69
CA ILE A 305 -15.38 -19.66 -8.78
C ILE A 305 -16.34 -19.95 -9.94
N THR A 306 -17.01 -18.92 -10.45
CA THR A 306 -17.98 -19.05 -11.55
C THR A 306 -17.51 -18.29 -12.80
N GLY A 307 -17.80 -18.83 -13.99
CA GLY A 307 -17.39 -18.24 -15.28
C GLY A 307 -16.15 -18.86 -15.95
N LEU A 308 -15.49 -19.82 -15.29
CA LEU A 308 -14.43 -20.64 -15.90
C LEU A 308 -15.00 -21.51 -17.02
N SER A 309 -14.17 -21.84 -18.01
CA SER A 309 -14.56 -22.84 -19.01
C SER A 309 -14.61 -24.24 -18.40
N PRO A 310 -15.48 -25.14 -18.91
CA PRO A 310 -15.64 -26.48 -18.34
C PRO A 310 -14.31 -27.24 -18.25
N GLY A 311 -13.98 -27.73 -17.05
CA GLY A 311 -12.79 -28.54 -16.80
C GLY A 311 -11.50 -27.75 -16.56
N GLU A 312 -11.51 -26.42 -16.63
CA GLU A 312 -10.35 -25.62 -16.25
C GLU A 312 -10.06 -25.70 -14.76
N GLN A 313 -8.79 -25.77 -14.41
CA GLN A 313 -8.31 -25.66 -13.03
C GLN A 313 -7.50 -24.39 -12.88
N VAL A 314 -7.74 -23.62 -11.82
CA VAL A 314 -6.90 -22.46 -11.49
C VAL A 314 -5.55 -22.95 -10.95
N THR A 315 -4.47 -22.46 -11.54
CA THR A 315 -3.09 -22.85 -11.25
C THR A 315 -2.20 -21.69 -10.80
N GLY A 316 -2.62 -20.45 -11.05
CA GLY A 316 -1.96 -19.24 -10.57
C GLY A 316 -2.98 -18.18 -10.15
N LEU A 317 -2.64 -17.38 -9.16
CA LEU A 317 -3.43 -16.27 -8.66
C LEU A 317 -2.46 -15.21 -8.17
N ASP A 318 -2.62 -13.98 -8.64
CA ASP A 318 -1.93 -12.84 -8.08
C ASP A 318 -2.74 -11.55 -8.23
N VAL A 319 -2.46 -10.55 -7.39
CA VAL A 319 -3.13 -9.24 -7.43
C VAL A 319 -2.23 -8.21 -8.06
N ARG A 320 -2.75 -7.52 -9.08
CA ARG A 320 -2.05 -6.39 -9.70
C ARG A 320 -1.96 -5.20 -8.74
N PRO A 321 -0.77 -4.77 -8.27
CA PRO A 321 -0.66 -3.72 -7.26
C PRO A 321 -1.18 -2.34 -7.71
N ALA A 322 -1.12 -2.05 -9.02
CA ALA A 322 -1.55 -0.77 -9.59
C ALA A 322 -3.05 -0.48 -9.41
N ASN A 323 -3.90 -1.51 -9.36
CA ASN A 323 -5.36 -1.34 -9.31
C ASN A 323 -6.06 -2.26 -8.29
N GLY A 324 -5.34 -3.22 -7.68
CA GLY A 324 -5.87 -4.16 -6.72
C GLY A 324 -6.72 -5.29 -7.31
N VAL A 325 -6.70 -5.47 -8.64
CA VAL A 325 -7.50 -6.51 -9.32
C VAL A 325 -6.77 -7.86 -9.23
N PRO A 326 -7.45 -8.93 -8.76
CA PRO A 326 -6.91 -10.29 -8.81
C PRO A 326 -6.98 -10.86 -10.23
N TYR A 327 -5.86 -11.46 -10.67
CA TYR A 327 -5.70 -12.20 -11.91
C TYR A 327 -5.55 -13.68 -11.61
N LEU A 328 -6.13 -14.53 -12.46
CA LEU A 328 -6.00 -15.98 -12.41
C LEU A 328 -5.35 -16.50 -13.68
N LEU A 329 -4.52 -17.53 -13.53
CA LEU A 329 -4.06 -18.39 -14.62
C LEU A 329 -4.70 -19.77 -14.45
N THR A 330 -5.20 -20.34 -15.55
CA THR A 330 -5.78 -21.69 -15.57
C THR A 330 -4.90 -22.71 -16.29
N SER A 331 -5.26 -23.98 -16.12
CA SER A 331 -4.68 -25.13 -16.82
C SER A 331 -4.83 -25.09 -18.35
N ALA A 332 -5.64 -24.19 -18.90
CA ALA A 332 -5.80 -24.01 -20.34
C ALA A 332 -4.98 -22.84 -20.91
N ASN A 333 -4.03 -22.29 -20.14
CA ASN A 333 -3.25 -21.11 -20.48
C ASN A 333 -4.11 -19.86 -20.62
N GLN A 334 -5.22 -19.79 -19.91
CA GLN A 334 -6.15 -18.68 -19.98
C GLN A 334 -5.97 -17.75 -18.78
N ILE A 335 -5.93 -16.45 -19.05
CA ILE A 335 -5.95 -15.42 -18.02
C ILE A 335 -7.40 -14.96 -17.78
N TYR A 336 -7.73 -14.79 -16.52
CA TYR A 336 -8.98 -14.19 -16.06
C TYR A 336 -8.68 -13.08 -15.05
N THR A 337 -9.57 -12.10 -14.93
CA THR A 337 -9.72 -11.33 -13.68
C THR A 337 -10.81 -11.94 -12.83
N LEU A 338 -10.70 -11.80 -11.52
CA LEU A 338 -11.69 -12.29 -10.56
C LEU A 338 -12.26 -11.10 -9.77
N ASP A 339 -13.59 -11.06 -9.62
CA ASP A 339 -14.22 -10.19 -8.62
C ASP A 339 -14.23 -10.92 -7.26
N PRO A 340 -13.46 -10.45 -6.26
CA PRO A 340 -13.37 -11.10 -4.96
C PRO A 340 -14.68 -11.03 -4.15
N ARG A 341 -15.62 -10.14 -4.49
CA ARG A 341 -16.91 -10.01 -3.79
C ARG A 341 -17.91 -11.08 -4.23
N THR A 342 -17.90 -11.42 -5.52
CA THR A 342 -18.88 -12.34 -6.13
C THR A 342 -18.27 -13.70 -6.50
N SER A 343 -16.93 -13.81 -6.51
CA SER A 343 -16.20 -14.99 -7.02
C SER A 343 -16.49 -15.30 -8.49
N THR A 344 -16.83 -14.27 -9.28
CA THR A 344 -17.06 -14.39 -10.73
C THR A 344 -15.81 -13.99 -11.51
N VAL A 345 -15.45 -14.74 -12.54
CA VAL A 345 -14.31 -14.43 -13.40
C VAL A 345 -14.72 -13.76 -14.72
N THR A 346 -13.86 -12.90 -15.23
CA THR A 346 -13.95 -12.33 -16.58
C THR A 346 -12.72 -12.71 -17.37
N ARG A 347 -12.91 -13.31 -18.55
CA ARG A 347 -11.83 -13.78 -19.42
C ARG A 347 -11.07 -12.60 -20.03
N ILE A 348 -9.74 -12.68 -20.07
CA ILE A 348 -8.88 -11.70 -20.75
C ILE A 348 -8.16 -12.35 -21.92
N GLY A 349 -8.37 -11.82 -23.12
CA GLY A 349 -7.68 -12.28 -24.32
C GLY A 349 -7.95 -13.74 -24.66
N LEU A 350 -7.17 -14.25 -25.61
CA LEU A 350 -7.15 -15.66 -25.99
C LEU A 350 -6.14 -16.42 -25.12
N PRO A 351 -6.25 -17.75 -24.99
CA PRO A 351 -5.26 -18.53 -24.27
C PRO A 351 -3.93 -18.44 -25.03
N PHE A 352 -2.84 -18.24 -24.30
CA PHE A 352 -1.53 -18.07 -24.92
C PHE A 352 -0.90 -19.43 -25.24
N SER A 353 -0.28 -19.55 -26.41
CA SER A 353 0.41 -20.77 -26.85
C SER A 353 1.78 -20.86 -26.17
N ALA A 354 1.85 -21.53 -25.02
CA ALA A 354 3.09 -21.85 -24.34
C ALA A 354 3.11 -23.34 -23.95
N ALA A 355 4.32 -23.89 -23.78
CA ALA A 355 4.60 -25.29 -23.55
C ALA A 355 3.93 -25.84 -22.27
N ALA A 356 3.68 -27.15 -22.28
CA ALA A 356 2.95 -27.89 -21.26
C ALA A 356 3.34 -27.52 -19.82
N TYR A 357 2.34 -27.10 -19.05
CA TYR A 357 2.50 -26.84 -17.62
C TYR A 357 2.84 -28.13 -16.87
N GLY A 358 4.03 -28.16 -16.28
CA GLY A 358 4.37 -29.14 -15.27
C GLY A 358 3.62 -28.89 -13.95
N ARG A 359 3.89 -29.73 -12.94
CA ARG A 359 3.45 -29.49 -11.56
C ARG A 359 4.27 -28.35 -10.95
N GLY A 360 3.79 -27.11 -11.10
CA GLY A 360 4.35 -25.89 -10.52
C GLY A 360 4.41 -24.73 -11.53
N ILE A 361 3.77 -23.61 -11.19
CA ILE A 361 3.78 -22.38 -11.98
C ILE A 361 4.01 -21.20 -11.04
N GLY A 362 5.03 -20.40 -11.32
CA GLY A 362 5.13 -19.04 -10.77
C GLY A 362 4.24 -18.11 -11.56
N PHE A 363 3.34 -17.40 -10.89
CA PHE A 363 2.44 -16.44 -11.51
C PHE A 363 2.34 -15.21 -10.62
N ASP A 364 2.84 -14.08 -11.12
CA ASP A 364 2.95 -12.87 -10.31
C ASP A 364 2.97 -11.60 -11.18
N VAL A 365 2.49 -10.48 -10.65
CA VAL A 365 2.48 -9.18 -11.31
C VAL A 365 3.68 -8.37 -10.82
N ASN A 366 4.61 -8.06 -11.72
CA ASN A 366 5.71 -7.17 -11.39
C ASN A 366 5.18 -5.75 -11.08
N PRO A 367 5.36 -5.22 -9.85
CA PRO A 367 4.81 -3.91 -9.46
C PRO A 367 5.47 -2.72 -10.17
N ALA A 368 6.72 -2.86 -10.62
CA ALA A 368 7.47 -1.79 -11.26
C ALA A 368 7.32 -1.78 -12.79
N ALA A 369 7.38 -2.95 -13.41
CA ALA A 369 7.21 -3.10 -14.86
C ALA A 369 5.73 -3.23 -15.27
N ASP A 370 4.85 -3.51 -14.29
CA ASP A 370 3.42 -3.68 -14.49
C ASP A 370 3.10 -4.74 -15.56
N ARG A 371 3.72 -5.91 -15.41
CA ARG A 371 3.59 -7.06 -16.31
C ARG A 371 3.37 -8.33 -15.52
N LEU A 372 2.47 -9.18 -16.03
CA LEU A 372 2.31 -10.55 -15.54
C LEU A 372 3.53 -11.37 -15.90
N ARG A 373 4.04 -12.12 -14.94
CA ARG A 373 5.13 -13.08 -15.06
C ARG A 373 4.55 -14.48 -14.98
N VAL A 374 4.95 -15.34 -15.90
CA VAL A 374 4.65 -16.77 -15.83
C VAL A 374 5.98 -17.53 -15.89
N LEU A 375 6.30 -18.27 -14.84
CA LEU A 375 7.42 -19.19 -14.78
C LEU A 375 6.90 -20.62 -14.75
N THR A 376 7.52 -21.52 -15.51
CA THR A 376 7.15 -22.95 -15.47
C THR A 376 8.24 -23.77 -14.80
N ALA A 377 7.86 -24.90 -14.22
CA ALA A 377 8.81 -25.87 -13.68
C ALA A 377 9.80 -26.45 -14.71
N ASN A 378 9.56 -26.22 -16.02
CA ASN A 378 10.46 -26.62 -17.11
C ASN A 378 11.44 -25.48 -17.49
N GLY A 379 11.39 -24.35 -16.78
CA GLY A 379 12.32 -23.23 -16.95
C GLY A 379 11.85 -22.14 -17.91
N ASP A 380 10.61 -22.19 -18.41
CA ASP A 380 10.07 -21.10 -19.23
C ASP A 380 9.87 -19.84 -18.39
N ASN A 381 10.09 -18.67 -19.00
CA ASN A 381 9.97 -17.37 -18.36
C ASN A 381 9.28 -16.39 -19.32
N LEU A 382 8.02 -16.08 -19.06
CA LEU A 382 7.16 -15.30 -19.96
C LEU A 382 6.69 -14.03 -19.29
N ARG A 383 6.54 -12.98 -20.10
CA ARG A 383 5.83 -11.74 -19.74
C ARG A 383 4.55 -11.62 -20.52
N LEU A 384 3.47 -11.26 -19.84
CA LEU A 384 2.19 -10.95 -20.47
C LEU A 384 1.75 -9.52 -20.13
N VAL A 385 1.02 -8.91 -21.05
CA VAL A 385 0.34 -7.63 -20.83
C VAL A 385 -0.94 -7.89 -20.02
N PRO A 386 -1.11 -7.31 -18.82
CA PRO A 386 -2.28 -7.58 -17.98
C PRO A 386 -3.62 -7.30 -18.66
N GLU A 387 -3.71 -6.27 -19.49
CA GLU A 387 -4.96 -5.84 -20.14
C GLU A 387 -5.41 -6.77 -21.28
N THR A 388 -4.49 -7.46 -21.93
CA THR A 388 -4.78 -8.22 -23.17
C THR A 388 -4.40 -9.69 -23.10
N ALA A 389 -3.67 -10.10 -22.06
CA ALA A 389 -3.02 -11.41 -21.94
C ALA A 389 -2.06 -11.74 -23.10
N ALA A 390 -1.71 -10.77 -23.95
CA ALA A 390 -0.75 -10.98 -25.02
C ALA A 390 0.65 -11.19 -24.44
N VAL A 391 1.40 -12.13 -25.01
CA VAL A 391 2.81 -12.35 -24.64
C VAL A 391 3.62 -11.12 -25.06
N ALA A 392 4.11 -10.38 -24.06
CA ALA A 392 4.95 -9.21 -24.23
C ALA A 392 6.43 -9.58 -24.47
N GLY A 393 6.84 -10.78 -24.07
CA GLY A 393 8.18 -11.29 -24.31
C GLY A 393 8.40 -12.68 -23.71
N THR A 394 9.30 -13.43 -24.34
CA THR A 394 9.84 -14.69 -23.83
C THR A 394 11.28 -14.45 -23.43
N ASP A 395 11.56 -14.60 -22.15
CA ASP A 395 12.87 -14.33 -21.54
C ASP A 395 13.74 -15.60 -21.55
N LYS A 396 15.02 -15.46 -21.15
CA LYS A 396 15.93 -16.61 -21.13
C LYS A 396 15.46 -17.66 -20.12
N PRO A 397 15.68 -18.96 -20.38
CA PRO A 397 15.34 -20.01 -19.44
C PRO A 397 16.03 -19.84 -18.08
N LEU A 398 15.38 -20.35 -17.04
CA LEU A 398 15.91 -20.33 -15.68
C LEU A 398 17.21 -21.16 -15.58
N ARG A 399 18.25 -20.58 -14.97
CA ARG A 399 19.52 -21.26 -14.66
C ARG A 399 20.14 -20.70 -13.38
N TYR A 400 20.80 -21.56 -12.61
CA TYR A 400 21.67 -21.10 -11.54
C TYR A 400 22.87 -20.32 -12.09
N ALA A 401 23.18 -19.19 -11.46
CA ALA A 401 24.29 -18.34 -11.86
C ALA A 401 25.65 -19.02 -11.56
N PRO A 402 26.73 -18.69 -12.30
CA PRO A 402 28.07 -19.16 -11.97
C PRO A 402 28.45 -18.82 -10.52
N GLY A 403 29.00 -19.80 -9.80
CA GLY A 403 29.37 -19.66 -8.39
C GLY A 403 28.25 -19.90 -7.38
N ASP A 404 27.02 -20.15 -7.85
CA ASP A 404 25.92 -20.59 -6.99
C ASP A 404 26.16 -22.03 -6.47
N PRO A 405 25.77 -22.37 -5.22
CA PRO A 405 25.86 -23.74 -4.72
C PRO A 405 25.19 -24.78 -5.61
N ASN A 406 24.15 -24.39 -6.37
CA ASN A 406 23.38 -25.25 -7.26
C ASN A 406 23.76 -25.05 -8.74
N ALA A 407 24.90 -24.43 -9.06
CA ALA A 407 25.28 -24.06 -10.44
C ALA A 407 25.31 -25.21 -11.47
N GLN A 408 25.40 -26.47 -11.02
CA GLN A 408 25.40 -27.67 -11.87
C GLN A 408 24.05 -28.38 -11.94
N ALA A 409 23.05 -27.92 -11.19
CA ALA A 409 21.71 -28.49 -11.18
C ALA A 409 20.79 -27.79 -12.20
N ALA A 410 19.80 -28.51 -12.72
CA ALA A 410 18.70 -27.90 -13.42
C ALA A 410 17.70 -27.35 -12.40
N PRO A 411 17.34 -26.05 -12.44
CA PRO A 411 16.37 -25.49 -11.52
C PRO A 411 14.98 -26.08 -11.77
N ARG A 412 14.22 -26.25 -10.68
CA ARG A 412 12.81 -26.62 -10.71
C ARG A 412 12.01 -25.65 -9.84
N VAL A 413 11.91 -24.43 -10.35
CA VAL A 413 11.12 -23.36 -9.75
C VAL A 413 9.63 -23.69 -9.90
N VAL A 414 8.90 -23.67 -8.79
CA VAL A 414 7.46 -23.97 -8.79
C VAL A 414 6.59 -22.77 -8.46
N HIS A 415 7.15 -21.72 -7.88
CA HIS A 415 6.49 -20.44 -7.67
C HIS A 415 7.51 -19.30 -7.69
N ALA A 416 7.03 -18.09 -7.94
CA ALA A 416 7.79 -16.87 -7.86
C ALA A 416 6.90 -15.71 -7.41
N ALA A 417 7.49 -14.74 -6.74
CA ALA A 417 6.81 -13.56 -6.23
C ALA A 417 7.72 -12.34 -6.28
N TYR A 418 7.19 -11.20 -6.75
CA TYR A 418 7.87 -9.93 -6.69
C TYR A 418 7.70 -9.28 -5.31
N ALA A 419 8.77 -8.69 -4.80
CA ALA A 419 8.70 -7.81 -3.63
C ALA A 419 8.25 -6.38 -4.03
N ASN A 420 7.86 -5.60 -3.01
CA ASN A 420 7.36 -4.23 -3.14
C ASN A 420 6.04 -4.15 -3.91
N ASN A 421 5.09 -5.04 -3.63
CA ASN A 421 3.77 -5.12 -4.27
C ASN A 421 2.86 -3.93 -3.89
N ARG A 422 3.25 -2.72 -4.30
CA ARG A 422 2.56 -1.44 -4.07
C ARG A 422 2.43 -0.65 -5.36
N ALA A 423 1.34 0.10 -5.50
CA ALA A 423 1.12 0.98 -6.66
C ALA A 423 2.22 2.05 -6.75
N GLY A 424 2.73 2.31 -7.96
CA GLY A 424 3.73 3.37 -8.21
C GLY A 424 5.17 3.01 -7.81
N THR A 425 5.41 1.79 -7.35
CA THR A 425 6.75 1.29 -7.06
C THR A 425 7.66 1.35 -8.30
N THR A 426 8.89 1.82 -8.15
CA THR A 426 9.87 1.91 -9.25
C THR A 426 10.94 0.81 -9.21
N THR A 427 11.03 0.05 -8.11
CA THR A 427 12.00 -1.02 -7.92
C THR A 427 11.36 -2.28 -7.36
N THR A 428 11.80 -3.43 -7.84
CA THR A 428 11.28 -4.72 -7.40
C THR A 428 12.39 -5.76 -7.40
N THR A 429 12.20 -6.82 -6.62
CA THR A 429 13.08 -7.99 -6.58
C THR A 429 12.22 -9.22 -6.77
N LEU A 430 12.60 -10.11 -7.70
CA LEU A 430 11.91 -11.37 -7.93
C LEU A 430 12.53 -12.46 -7.07
N TYR A 431 11.69 -13.14 -6.29
CA TYR A 431 12.05 -14.30 -5.49
C TYR A 431 11.39 -15.55 -6.04
N ASP A 432 12.14 -16.65 -6.07
CA ASP A 432 11.68 -17.93 -6.60
C ASP A 432 11.78 -19.03 -5.53
N LEU A 433 10.85 -19.98 -5.58
CA LEU A 433 10.91 -21.21 -4.78
C LEU A 433 11.28 -22.40 -5.66
N ASP A 434 12.46 -22.96 -5.41
CA ASP A 434 12.90 -24.22 -6.01
C ASP A 434 12.74 -25.36 -4.99
N ILE A 435 11.84 -26.31 -5.30
CA ILE A 435 11.54 -27.42 -4.40
C ILE A 435 12.50 -28.60 -4.53
N THR A 436 13.32 -28.65 -5.58
CA THR A 436 14.36 -29.69 -5.72
C THR A 436 15.59 -29.30 -4.92
N ALA A 437 15.97 -28.02 -4.99
CA ALA A 437 17.02 -27.46 -4.14
C ALA A 437 16.55 -27.19 -2.70
N ASP A 438 15.24 -27.28 -2.43
CA ASP A 438 14.59 -26.89 -1.17
C ASP A 438 15.06 -25.49 -0.72
N ALA A 439 15.02 -24.52 -1.64
CA ALA A 439 15.65 -23.22 -1.46
C ALA A 439 14.78 -22.04 -1.91
N LEU A 440 14.96 -20.91 -1.24
CA LEU A 440 14.57 -19.59 -1.72
C LEU A 440 15.70 -19.03 -2.59
N LEU A 441 15.34 -18.47 -3.74
CA LEU A 441 16.27 -17.87 -4.69
C LEU A 441 15.89 -16.42 -4.99
N VAL A 442 16.86 -15.62 -5.42
CA VAL A 442 16.62 -14.34 -6.10
C VAL A 442 16.91 -14.51 -7.58
N GLN A 443 15.96 -14.08 -8.43
CA GLN A 443 16.14 -14.05 -9.87
C GLN A 443 16.58 -12.65 -10.32
N SER A 444 17.85 -12.49 -10.68
CA SER A 444 18.42 -11.18 -11.02
C SER A 444 19.56 -11.25 -12.07
N PRO A 445 19.38 -10.59 -13.24
CA PRO A 445 18.17 -9.93 -13.70
C PRO A 445 17.03 -10.93 -14.02
N PRO A 446 15.74 -10.59 -13.80
CA PRO A 446 14.61 -11.47 -14.12
C PRO A 446 14.59 -11.95 -15.57
N ASN A 447 14.80 -11.04 -16.53
CA ASN A 447 14.73 -11.39 -17.95
C ASN A 447 15.89 -12.27 -18.43
N ASP A 448 16.97 -12.38 -17.64
CA ASP A 448 18.09 -13.27 -17.91
C ASP A 448 17.91 -14.67 -17.32
N GLY A 449 16.85 -14.92 -16.53
CA GLY A 449 16.61 -16.21 -15.89
C GLY A 449 17.69 -16.62 -14.88
N ALA A 450 18.54 -15.69 -14.43
CA ALA A 450 19.68 -15.99 -13.58
C ALA A 450 19.27 -16.08 -12.11
N LEU A 451 19.45 -17.26 -11.51
CA LEU A 451 19.08 -17.58 -10.13
C LEU A 451 20.30 -17.54 -9.21
N ARG A 452 20.14 -16.94 -8.02
CA ARG A 452 21.08 -17.04 -6.91
C ARG A 452 20.37 -17.52 -5.66
N THR A 453 20.96 -18.48 -4.96
CA THR A 453 20.44 -19.07 -3.74
C THR A 453 20.55 -18.09 -2.58
N THR A 454 19.42 -17.76 -1.97
CA THR A 454 19.35 -16.97 -0.74
C THR A 454 19.59 -17.84 0.48
N GLY A 455 18.91 -18.99 0.55
CA GLY A 455 19.06 -19.95 1.63
C GLY A 455 18.01 -21.07 1.61
N PRO A 456 18.18 -22.09 2.47
CA PRO A 456 17.33 -23.28 2.47
C PRO A 456 15.96 -23.03 3.13
N LEU A 457 14.91 -23.60 2.53
CA LEU A 457 13.56 -23.65 3.10
C LEU A 457 13.50 -24.57 4.34
N ASN A 458 14.28 -25.67 4.33
CA ASN A 458 14.29 -26.74 5.33
C ASN A 458 12.93 -27.45 5.48
N LEU A 459 12.24 -27.70 4.37
CA LEU A 459 10.92 -28.34 4.35
C LEU A 459 10.89 -29.67 3.60
N ASN A 460 11.69 -29.80 2.54
CA ASN A 460 11.56 -30.85 1.52
C ASN A 460 10.12 -30.91 0.97
N ALA A 461 9.62 -29.77 0.49
CA ALA A 461 8.28 -29.69 -0.08
C ALA A 461 8.18 -30.48 -1.40
N THR A 462 7.09 -31.21 -1.61
CA THR A 462 6.90 -32.06 -2.80
C THR A 462 6.03 -31.39 -3.86
N THR A 463 5.13 -30.51 -3.43
CA THR A 463 4.33 -29.64 -4.30
C THR A 463 4.08 -28.31 -3.58
N ALA A 464 3.68 -27.31 -4.35
CA ALA A 464 3.35 -26.00 -3.83
C ALA A 464 2.05 -25.49 -4.47
N GLY A 465 1.24 -24.79 -3.69
CA GLY A 465 -0.06 -24.25 -4.06
C GLY A 465 -0.11 -22.72 -4.04
N GLY A 466 1.04 -22.06 -4.21
CA GLY A 466 1.18 -20.61 -4.29
C GLY A 466 2.31 -20.06 -3.41
N PHE A 467 2.89 -18.94 -3.83
CA PHE A 467 3.84 -18.11 -3.07
C PHE A 467 3.62 -16.68 -3.48
N ASP A 468 3.52 -15.78 -2.50
CA ASP A 468 3.40 -14.35 -2.76
C ASP A 468 4.08 -13.55 -1.64
N ILE A 469 4.52 -12.34 -1.96
CA ILE A 469 5.06 -11.37 -1.03
C ILE A 469 4.05 -10.24 -0.87
N ALA A 470 3.48 -10.17 0.33
CA ALA A 470 2.51 -9.14 0.64
C ALA A 470 3.12 -7.73 0.51
N PRO A 471 2.27 -6.69 0.34
CA PRO A 471 2.74 -5.30 0.28
C PRO A 471 3.54 -4.85 1.51
N ASP A 472 3.41 -5.58 2.61
CA ASP A 472 4.15 -5.40 3.86
C ASP A 472 5.47 -6.17 3.97
N GLY A 473 5.92 -6.80 2.88
CA GLY A 473 7.17 -7.53 2.80
C GLY A 473 7.11 -8.93 3.42
N VAL A 474 5.99 -9.34 4.02
CA VAL A 474 5.84 -10.71 4.52
C VAL A 474 5.55 -11.65 3.36
N ALA A 475 6.47 -12.58 3.14
CA ALA A 475 6.30 -13.63 2.15
C ALA A 475 5.48 -14.79 2.74
N ILE A 476 4.46 -15.25 2.02
CA ILE A 476 3.57 -16.35 2.39
C ILE A 476 3.59 -17.43 1.30
N ALA A 477 3.71 -18.69 1.71
CA ALA A 477 3.73 -19.83 0.80
C ALA A 477 2.74 -20.91 1.25
N ALA A 478 2.06 -21.53 0.28
CA ALA A 478 1.30 -22.75 0.45
C ALA A 478 2.14 -23.92 -0.04
N LEU A 479 2.64 -24.74 0.87
CA LEU A 479 3.53 -25.86 0.54
C LEU A 479 2.95 -27.17 1.07
N SER A 480 3.16 -28.25 0.32
CA SER A 480 2.75 -29.61 0.69
C SER A 480 3.98 -30.49 0.91
N ARG A 481 3.86 -31.37 1.90
CA ARG A 481 4.85 -32.41 2.23
C ARG A 481 4.23 -33.82 2.15
N GLY A 482 3.17 -33.98 1.34
CA GLY A 482 2.47 -35.25 1.13
C GLY A 482 1.14 -35.45 1.88
N GLN A 483 0.77 -34.55 2.81
CA GLN A 483 -0.53 -34.60 3.51
C GLN A 483 -1.27 -33.27 3.41
N GLY A 484 -1.72 -32.89 2.21
CA GLY A 484 -2.40 -31.61 1.97
C GLY A 484 -1.54 -30.36 2.18
N THR A 485 -2.11 -29.19 1.94
CA THR A 485 -1.38 -27.92 2.00
C THR A 485 -1.21 -27.42 3.44
N ARG A 486 -0.05 -26.82 3.72
CA ARG A 486 0.23 -25.99 4.90
C ARG A 486 0.68 -24.61 4.45
N LEU A 487 0.38 -23.60 5.26
CA LEU A 487 0.83 -22.23 5.08
C LEU A 487 2.12 -22.00 5.86
N TYR A 488 3.01 -21.23 5.26
CA TYR A 488 4.30 -20.84 5.82
C TYR A 488 4.56 -19.36 5.58
N THR A 489 5.23 -18.70 6.50
CA THR A 489 6.00 -17.49 6.17
C THR A 489 7.38 -17.89 5.68
N ILE A 490 7.92 -17.17 4.70
CA ILE A 490 9.30 -17.35 4.23
C ILE A 490 10.10 -16.11 4.59
N ASP A 491 11.23 -16.29 5.28
CA ASP A 491 12.18 -15.21 5.52
C ASP A 491 12.96 -14.91 4.24
N LEU A 492 12.75 -13.72 3.66
CA LEU A 492 13.38 -13.32 2.40
C LEU A 492 14.90 -13.09 2.50
N THR A 493 15.45 -13.02 3.71
CA THR A 493 16.90 -12.85 3.97
C THR A 493 17.59 -14.19 4.15
N THR A 494 16.94 -15.14 4.82
CA THR A 494 17.56 -16.43 5.19
C THR A 494 17.03 -17.62 4.39
N GLY A 495 15.91 -17.46 3.69
CA GLY A 495 15.17 -18.54 3.03
C GLY A 495 14.37 -19.43 3.98
N ARG A 496 14.48 -19.26 5.30
CA ARG A 496 13.85 -20.15 6.28
C ARG A 496 12.32 -20.08 6.20
N ALA A 497 11.68 -21.25 6.15
CA ALA A 497 10.23 -21.35 6.22
C ALA A 497 9.73 -21.63 7.65
N ASP A 498 8.78 -20.82 8.13
CA ASP A 498 8.13 -20.98 9.44
C ASP A 498 6.65 -21.33 9.26
N SER A 499 6.18 -22.39 9.91
CA SER A 499 4.80 -22.87 9.70
C SER A 499 3.77 -21.98 10.39
N LEU A 500 2.77 -21.53 9.62
CA LEU A 500 1.58 -20.85 10.14
C LEU A 500 0.48 -21.84 10.52
N GLY A 501 0.38 -22.96 9.80
CA GLY A 501 -0.62 -24.01 10.07
C GLY A 501 -1.34 -24.49 8.82
N ARG A 502 -2.56 -24.99 8.98
CA ARG A 502 -3.43 -25.45 7.89
C ARG A 502 -4.65 -24.54 7.79
N LEU A 503 -5.11 -24.32 6.56
CA LEU A 503 -6.36 -23.61 6.33
C LEU A 503 -7.54 -24.59 6.44
N GLY A 504 -8.52 -24.24 7.27
CA GLY A 504 -9.70 -25.09 7.52
C GLY A 504 -9.33 -26.52 7.93
N ARG A 505 -9.96 -27.52 7.29
CA ARG A 505 -9.68 -28.95 7.54
C ARG A 505 -8.48 -29.51 6.74
N GLY A 506 -7.63 -28.65 6.17
CA GLY A 506 -6.45 -29.05 5.40
C GLY A 506 -6.71 -29.19 3.89
N SER A 507 -7.50 -28.29 3.31
CA SER A 507 -7.75 -28.23 1.86
C SER A 507 -6.46 -28.16 1.05
N THR A 508 -6.43 -28.82 -0.11
CA THR A 508 -5.37 -28.62 -1.10
C THR A 508 -5.60 -27.29 -1.80
N LEU A 509 -4.63 -26.38 -1.68
CA LEU A 509 -4.60 -25.11 -2.41
C LEU A 509 -3.83 -25.27 -3.71
N THR A 510 -4.29 -24.61 -4.77
CA THR A 510 -3.62 -24.56 -6.08
C THR A 510 -2.94 -23.22 -6.32
N ALA A 511 -3.46 -22.14 -5.75
CA ALA A 511 -2.86 -20.81 -5.81
C ALA A 511 -3.17 -19.98 -4.55
N LEU A 512 -2.35 -18.97 -4.26
CA LEU A 512 -2.60 -17.94 -3.25
C LEU A 512 -1.93 -16.62 -3.63
N THR A 513 -2.46 -15.53 -3.09
CA THR A 513 -1.86 -14.17 -3.14
C THR A 513 -2.30 -13.39 -1.91
N ALA A 514 -1.46 -12.50 -1.42
CA ALA A 514 -1.84 -11.49 -0.46
C ALA A 514 -2.79 -10.49 -1.14
N ALA A 515 -3.92 -10.24 -0.49
CA ALA A 515 -4.84 -9.22 -0.97
C ALA A 515 -4.21 -7.82 -0.82
N PRO A 516 -4.69 -6.81 -1.57
CA PRO A 516 -4.45 -5.42 -1.21
C PRO A 516 -4.83 -5.20 0.26
N ARG A 517 -4.14 -4.28 0.93
CA ARG A 517 -4.63 -3.81 2.23
C ARG A 517 -6.03 -3.21 2.02
N GLY A 518 -7.04 -3.45 2.84
CA GLY A 518 -8.33 -2.75 2.71
C GLY A 518 -9.52 -3.58 2.24
N VAL A 519 -9.31 -4.88 1.99
CA VAL A 519 -10.34 -5.81 1.52
C VAL A 519 -10.59 -6.99 2.44
#